data_AF-A0A530BE89-F1
#
_entry.id   AF-A0A530BE89-F1
#
_cell.length_a   1.000
_cell.length_b   1.000
_cell.length_c   1.000
_cell.angle_alpha   90.00
_cell.angle_beta   90.00
_cell.angle_gamma   90.00
#
_symmetry.space_group_name_H-M   'P 1'
#
loop_
_entity.id
_entity.type
_entity.pdbx_description
1 polymer ?
#
loop_
_entity_poly.entity_id
_entity_poly.type
_entity_poly.pdbx_seq_one_letter_code
_entity_poly.pdbx_strand_id
1 'polypeptide(L)'
;VLDAAHGKPVTFRTIDIGGDKVLPYFKGALQEENPALGWRAIRLTLDRPGLLRTQIRALLKACGGRELKLMLPMVTELSEIAQAREIIDREVRHLSRFAHHLPTSLKLGAMLEVPSLLFQLDELMKAVDFVSVGSNDLFQFIMAVDRGNTQLADRFDTLSAPFLRVLKQIADAGARNHTPVTLCGELAGKPIS
;
A
#
# COMPACT_ATOMS: atom_id res chain seq x y z
N VAL A 1 3.79 6.24 18.18
CA VAL A 1 3.20 5.03 17.56
C VAL A 1 3.92 3.77 18.01
N LEU A 2 5.20 3.58 17.70
CA LEU A 2 5.95 2.38 18.07
C LEU A 2 5.94 2.10 19.58
N ASP A 3 6.15 3.12 20.41
CA ASP A 3 6.15 2.94 21.87
C ASP A 3 4.75 2.56 22.39
N ALA A 4 3.71 3.22 21.85
CA ALA A 4 2.30 2.93 22.16
C ALA A 4 1.83 1.55 21.65
N ALA A 5 2.55 0.94 20.70
CA ALA A 5 2.25 -0.40 20.24
C ALA A 5 2.74 -1.49 21.21
N HIS A 6 3.49 -1.14 22.26
CA HIS A 6 3.97 -2.06 23.30
C HIS A 6 4.63 -3.33 22.73
N GLY A 7 5.50 -3.15 21.72
CA GLY A 7 6.23 -4.24 21.07
C GLY A 7 5.45 -5.01 20.01
N LYS A 8 4.17 -4.69 19.76
CA LYS A 8 3.40 -5.28 18.66
C LYS A 8 3.90 -4.78 17.30
N PRO A 9 3.85 -5.61 16.23
CA PRO A 9 4.24 -5.19 14.90
C PRO A 9 3.42 -3.99 14.41
N VAL A 10 4.09 -3.01 13.81
CA VAL A 10 3.45 -1.84 13.19
C VAL A 10 3.82 -1.80 11.71
N THR A 11 2.80 -1.77 10.85
CA THR A 11 2.98 -1.60 9.41
C THR A 11 2.70 -0.15 9.04
N PHE A 12 3.69 0.54 8.51
CA PHE A 12 3.57 1.89 8.01
C PHE A 12 3.26 1.89 6.52
N ARG A 13 2.08 2.39 6.15
CA ARG A 13 1.76 2.67 4.76
C ARG A 13 2.46 3.96 4.33
N THR A 14 3.09 3.96 3.16
CA THR A 14 3.62 5.21 2.60
C THR A 14 2.49 6.16 2.24
N ILE A 15 2.83 7.40 1.93
CA ILE A 15 1.87 8.44 1.59
C ILE A 15 0.89 7.96 0.51
N ASP A 16 -0.40 7.94 0.88
CA ASP A 16 -1.54 7.61 0.02
C ASP A 16 -2.43 8.85 -0.09
N ILE A 17 -1.92 9.82 -0.85
CA ILE A 17 -2.51 11.14 -1.08
C ILE A 17 -2.58 11.39 -2.59
N GLY A 18 -3.51 12.23 -3.00
CA GLY A 18 -4.00 12.35 -4.37
C GLY A 18 -5.36 11.68 -4.50
N GLY A 19 -6.09 12.04 -5.54
CA GLY A 19 -7.50 11.71 -5.63
C GLY A 19 -8.39 12.76 -4.95
N ASP A 20 -9.28 12.30 -4.06
CA ASP A 20 -10.17 13.13 -3.22
C ASP A 20 -9.42 13.91 -2.13
N LYS A 21 -8.21 13.45 -1.75
CA LYS A 21 -7.37 14.06 -0.71
C LYS A 21 -6.47 15.15 -1.29
N VAL A 22 -7.03 16.32 -1.55
CA VAL A 22 -6.28 17.47 -2.10
C VAL A 22 -5.40 18.11 -1.01
N LEU A 23 -4.10 18.29 -1.29
CA LEU A 23 -3.19 19.06 -0.44
C LEU A 23 -3.20 20.53 -0.88
N PRO A 24 -3.63 21.49 -0.03
CA PRO A 24 -3.76 22.90 -0.42
C PRO A 24 -2.46 23.55 -0.90
N TYR A 25 -1.31 23.02 -0.47
CA TYR A 25 0.03 23.52 -0.83
C TYR A 25 0.63 22.86 -2.07
N PHE A 26 -0.02 21.83 -2.64
CA PHE A 26 0.37 21.24 -3.93
C PHE A 26 -0.14 22.12 -5.08
N LYS A 27 0.52 23.28 -5.26
CA LYS A 27 0.25 24.16 -6.39
C LYS A 27 0.58 23.42 -7.70
N GLY A 28 -0.42 23.18 -8.54
CA GLY A 28 -0.26 22.57 -9.87
C GLY A 28 -0.84 21.17 -10.06
N ALA A 29 -1.50 20.58 -9.05
CA ALA A 29 -2.36 19.43 -9.31
C ALA A 29 -3.59 19.94 -10.09
N LEU A 30 -3.64 19.64 -11.40
CA LEU A 30 -4.84 19.84 -12.20
C LEU A 30 -5.98 19.07 -11.53
N GLN A 31 -7.18 19.66 -11.50
CA GLN A 31 -8.36 18.94 -11.04
C GLN A 31 -8.60 17.79 -12.02
N GLU A 32 -8.37 16.56 -11.58
CA GLU A 32 -8.57 15.37 -12.39
C GLU A 32 -10.07 15.03 -12.42
N GLU A 33 -10.58 14.64 -13.59
CA GLU A 33 -11.98 14.20 -13.72
C GLU A 33 -12.26 12.92 -12.92
N ASN A 34 -11.26 12.04 -12.82
CA ASN A 34 -11.35 10.75 -12.11
C ASN A 34 -10.23 10.62 -11.08
N PRO A 35 -10.34 11.31 -9.93
CA PRO A 35 -9.25 11.39 -8.97
C PRO A 35 -8.82 10.02 -8.41
N ALA A 36 -9.76 9.08 -8.27
CA ALA A 36 -9.46 7.72 -7.81
C ALA A 36 -8.50 6.96 -8.76
N LEU A 37 -8.54 7.26 -10.06
CA LEU A 37 -7.70 6.64 -11.10
C LEU A 37 -6.45 7.46 -11.44
N GLY A 38 -6.30 8.63 -10.85
CA GLY A 38 -5.35 9.65 -11.26
C GLY A 38 -3.98 9.59 -10.58
N TRP A 39 -3.38 10.76 -10.43
CA TRP A 39 -2.02 10.97 -9.95
C TRP A 39 -1.94 10.98 -8.41
N ARG A 40 -1.94 9.79 -7.82
CA ARG A 40 -1.93 9.58 -6.36
C ARG A 40 -0.94 8.53 -5.90
N ALA A 41 -0.74 8.47 -4.58
CA ALA A 41 -0.05 7.39 -3.88
C ALA A 41 1.35 7.09 -4.47
N ILE A 42 1.66 5.82 -4.81
CA ILE A 42 3.00 5.48 -5.30
C ILE A 42 3.40 6.25 -6.55
N ARG A 43 2.49 6.48 -7.50
CA ARG A 43 2.74 7.23 -8.74
C ARG A 43 3.27 8.63 -8.44
N LEU A 44 2.57 9.36 -7.56
CA LEU A 44 2.99 10.67 -7.08
C LEU A 44 4.38 10.61 -6.43
N THR A 45 4.64 9.58 -5.62
CA THR A 45 5.90 9.47 -4.89
C THR A 45 7.08 9.05 -5.74
N LEU A 46 6.85 8.34 -6.85
CA LEU A 46 7.90 7.99 -7.81
C LEU A 46 8.25 9.20 -8.70
N ASP A 47 7.26 9.97 -9.12
CA ASP A 47 7.49 11.22 -9.89
C ASP A 47 8.08 12.34 -9.03
N ARG A 48 7.69 12.39 -7.75
CA ARG A 48 8.22 13.35 -6.75
C ARG A 48 8.91 12.61 -5.61
N PRO A 49 10.10 12.04 -5.84
CA PRO A 49 10.80 11.17 -4.88
C PRO A 49 11.18 11.89 -3.59
N GLY A 50 11.23 13.24 -3.57
CA GLY A 50 11.47 14.02 -2.36
C GLY A 50 10.47 13.71 -1.22
N LEU A 51 9.21 13.44 -1.55
CA LEU A 51 8.19 13.03 -0.58
C LEU A 51 8.52 11.66 0.02
N LEU A 52 8.73 10.66 -0.85
CA LEU A 52 9.05 9.30 -0.41
C LEU A 52 10.31 9.28 0.44
N ARG A 53 11.39 9.90 -0.05
CA ARG A 53 12.69 9.94 0.64
C ARG A 53 12.56 10.56 2.03
N THR A 54 11.78 11.63 2.17
CA THR A 54 11.56 12.28 3.47
C THR A 54 10.82 11.35 4.42
N GLN A 55 9.75 10.69 3.96
CA GLN A 55 9.01 9.73 4.76
C GLN A 55 9.88 8.52 5.15
N ILE A 56 10.62 7.93 4.21
CA ILE A 56 11.51 6.80 4.45
C ILE A 56 12.59 7.16 5.47
N ARG A 57 13.27 8.30 5.33
CA ARG A 57 14.28 8.73 6.31
C ARG A 57 13.70 8.89 7.71
N ALA A 58 12.50 9.47 7.83
CA ALA A 58 11.84 9.63 9.12
C ALA A 58 11.55 8.26 9.76
N LEU A 59 11.01 7.31 8.99
CA LEU A 59 10.70 5.97 9.46
C LEU A 59 11.95 5.15 9.83
N LEU A 60 13.01 5.22 9.03
CA LEU A 60 14.29 4.57 9.31
C LEU A 60 14.86 5.05 10.65
N LYS A 61 14.84 6.36 10.90
CA LYS A 61 15.30 6.94 12.18
C LYS A 61 14.41 6.55 13.35
N ALA A 62 13.09 6.60 13.18
CA ALA A 62 12.14 6.26 14.25
C ALA A 62 12.19 4.77 14.65
N CYS A 63 12.51 3.90 13.70
CA CYS A 63 12.58 2.46 13.90
C CYS A 63 13.99 1.96 14.28
N GLY A 64 14.93 2.84 14.64
CA GLY A 64 16.27 2.43 15.09
C GLY A 64 16.20 1.35 16.19
N GLY A 65 16.86 0.22 15.97
CA GLY A 65 16.85 -0.92 16.89
C GLY A 65 15.53 -1.72 16.94
N ARG A 66 14.61 -1.49 16.00
CA ARG A 66 13.30 -2.18 15.90
C ARG A 66 13.03 -2.62 14.45
N GLU A 67 12.07 -3.52 14.24
CA GLU A 67 11.61 -3.87 12.90
C GLU A 67 10.82 -2.72 12.27
N LEU A 68 11.11 -2.40 11.02
CA LEU A 68 10.32 -1.51 10.18
C LEU A 68 9.56 -2.34 9.13
N LYS A 69 8.23 -2.37 9.21
CA LYS A 69 7.37 -2.87 8.13
C LYS A 69 6.81 -1.69 7.34
N LEU A 70 7.16 -1.60 6.06
CA LEU A 70 6.73 -0.56 5.15
C LEU A 70 5.82 -1.16 4.08
N MET A 71 4.74 -0.47 3.72
CA MET A 71 3.78 -0.94 2.72
C MET A 71 3.53 0.13 1.67
N LEU A 72 3.64 -0.25 0.39
CA LEU A 72 3.41 0.61 -0.77
C LEU A 72 1.94 0.55 -1.23
N PRO A 73 1.19 1.67 -1.27
CA PRO A 73 -0.15 1.76 -1.82
C PRO A 73 -0.16 1.95 -3.34
N MET A 74 -1.26 1.57 -3.99
CA MET A 74 -1.58 1.79 -5.40
C MET A 74 -0.55 1.24 -6.39
N VAL A 75 0.16 0.19 -6.00
CA VAL A 75 1.06 -0.52 -6.90
C VAL A 75 0.22 -1.15 -8.01
N THR A 76 0.55 -0.81 -9.24
CA THR A 76 -0.07 -1.29 -10.47
C THR A 76 0.84 -2.31 -11.17
N GLU A 77 2.16 -2.12 -11.09
CA GLU A 77 3.18 -2.99 -11.70
C GLU A 77 4.36 -3.27 -10.77
N LEU A 78 5.03 -4.40 -10.96
CA LEU A 78 6.22 -4.78 -10.18
C LEU A 78 7.40 -3.83 -10.37
N SER A 79 7.48 -3.15 -11.52
CA SER A 79 8.50 -2.14 -11.82
C SER A 79 8.46 -0.98 -10.81
N GLU A 80 7.27 -0.63 -10.30
CA GLU A 80 7.09 0.42 -9.29
C GLU A 80 7.64 -0.02 -7.93
N ILE A 81 7.49 -1.30 -7.57
CA ILE A 81 8.09 -1.87 -6.35
C ILE A 81 9.62 -1.82 -6.45
N ALA A 82 10.18 -2.18 -7.60
CA ALA A 82 11.62 -2.13 -7.83
C ALA A 82 12.17 -0.70 -7.70
N GLN A 83 11.51 0.29 -8.29
CA GLN A 83 11.88 1.70 -8.17
C GLN A 83 11.79 2.20 -6.72
N ALA A 84 10.70 1.87 -6.01
CA ALA A 84 10.54 2.23 -4.61
C ALA A 84 11.63 1.59 -3.73
N ARG A 85 11.96 0.32 -3.97
CA ARG A 85 13.06 -0.37 -3.28
C ARG A 85 14.40 0.32 -3.51
N GLU A 86 14.69 0.73 -4.74
CA GLU A 86 15.92 1.46 -5.03
C GLU A 86 16.01 2.78 -4.24
N ILE A 87 14.90 3.52 -4.15
CA ILE A 87 14.83 4.75 -3.35
C ILE A 87 15.08 4.43 -1.87
N ILE A 88 14.45 3.39 -1.33
CA ILE A 88 14.63 2.96 0.07
C ILE A 88 16.08 2.60 0.34
N ASP A 89 16.70 1.79 -0.51
CA ASP A 89 18.08 1.32 -0.35
C ASP A 89 19.08 2.48 -0.41
N ARG A 90 18.83 3.49 -1.25
CA ARG A 90 19.63 4.72 -1.29
C ARG A 90 19.57 5.47 0.03
N GLU A 91 18.39 5.57 0.65
CA GLU A 91 18.23 6.26 1.94
C GLU A 91 18.81 5.44 3.11
N VAL A 92 18.72 4.11 3.09
CA VAL A 92 19.41 3.23 4.04
C VAL A 92 20.93 3.43 3.97
N ARG A 93 21.52 3.40 2.77
CA ARG A 93 22.95 3.67 2.57
C ARG A 93 23.33 5.08 3.02
N HIS A 94 22.50 6.07 2.72
CA HIS A 94 22.74 7.45 3.15
C HIS A 94 22.81 7.56 4.67
N LEU A 95 21.84 7.00 5.40
CA LEU A 95 21.82 7.08 6.87
C LEU A 95 22.92 6.21 7.53
N SER A 96 23.27 5.08 6.93
CA SER A 96 24.37 4.22 7.40
C SER A 96 25.70 4.99 7.48
N ARG A 97 25.96 5.88 6.51
CA ARG A 97 27.20 6.68 6.45
C ARG A 97 27.35 7.68 7.59
N PHE A 98 26.24 8.07 8.24
CA PHE A 98 26.23 9.02 9.35
C PHE A 98 26.07 8.34 10.71
N ALA A 99 26.33 7.03 10.81
CA ALA A 99 26.22 6.23 12.04
C ALA A 99 24.84 6.34 12.74
N HIS A 100 23.77 6.55 11.97
CA HIS A 100 22.43 6.50 12.52
C HIS A 100 22.06 5.06 12.93
N HIS A 101 21.33 4.93 14.03
CA HIS A 101 20.76 3.65 14.44
C HIS A 101 19.66 3.25 13.46
N LEU A 102 19.91 2.22 12.67
CA LEU A 102 18.98 1.70 11.68
C LEU A 102 18.02 0.66 12.28
N PRO A 103 16.91 0.35 11.58
CA PRO A 103 16.05 -0.76 11.94
C PRO A 103 16.81 -2.09 11.97
N THR A 104 16.40 -3.01 12.85
CA THR A 104 16.95 -4.38 12.90
C THR A 104 16.61 -5.18 11.66
N SER A 105 15.44 -4.90 11.09
CA SER A 105 14.95 -5.46 9.83
C SER A 105 14.10 -4.42 9.12
N LEU A 106 14.12 -4.45 7.78
CA LEU A 106 13.21 -3.70 6.92
C LEU A 106 12.42 -4.70 6.09
N LYS A 107 11.11 -4.73 6.28
CA LYS A 107 10.17 -5.54 5.52
C LYS A 107 9.38 -4.65 4.59
N LEU A 108 9.42 -4.95 3.29
CA LEU A 108 8.69 -4.21 2.27
C LEU A 108 7.49 -5.03 1.81
N GLY A 109 6.30 -4.49 1.99
CA GLY A 109 5.05 -5.05 1.51
C GLY A 109 4.38 -4.19 0.46
N ALA A 110 3.36 -4.75 -0.18
CA ALA A 110 2.48 -4.03 -1.10
C ALA A 110 1.02 -4.10 -0.62
N MET A 111 0.31 -3.00 -0.78
CA MET A 111 -1.15 -3.00 -0.68
C MET A 111 -1.70 -3.50 -2.01
N LEU A 112 -2.42 -4.63 -1.96
CA LEU A 112 -3.08 -5.18 -3.13
C LEU A 112 -4.45 -4.54 -3.26
N GLU A 113 -4.49 -3.46 -4.04
CA GLU A 113 -5.69 -2.68 -4.27
C GLU A 113 -5.96 -2.37 -5.75
N VAL A 114 -5.00 -2.62 -6.65
CA VAL A 114 -5.17 -2.42 -8.09
C VAL A 114 -5.35 -3.78 -8.80
N PRO A 115 -6.41 -3.98 -9.61
CA PRO A 115 -6.70 -5.27 -10.25
C PRO A 115 -5.61 -5.83 -11.16
N SER A 116 -4.75 -4.99 -11.75
CA SER A 116 -3.67 -5.42 -12.64
C SER A 116 -2.73 -6.42 -11.96
N LEU A 117 -2.50 -6.27 -10.65
CA LEU A 117 -1.63 -7.16 -9.89
C LEU A 117 -2.21 -8.57 -9.70
N LEU A 118 -3.52 -8.78 -9.91
CA LEU A 118 -4.12 -10.11 -9.86
C LEU A 118 -3.55 -11.05 -10.93
N PHE A 119 -3.02 -10.49 -12.02
CA PHE A 119 -2.39 -11.23 -13.11
C PHE A 119 -0.90 -11.48 -12.90
N GLN A 120 -0.32 -10.97 -11.81
CA GLN A 120 1.10 -11.12 -11.46
C GLN A 120 1.28 -11.50 -9.98
N LEU A 121 0.31 -12.23 -9.40
CA LEU A 121 0.31 -12.51 -7.96
C LEU A 121 1.57 -13.25 -7.53
N ASP A 122 2.02 -14.23 -8.28
CA ASP A 122 3.18 -15.05 -7.89
C ASP A 122 4.48 -14.25 -7.92
N GLU A 123 4.65 -13.44 -8.96
CA GLU A 123 5.77 -12.53 -9.10
C GLU A 123 5.73 -11.45 -8.02
N LEU A 124 4.55 -10.92 -7.70
CA LEU A 124 4.34 -9.99 -6.59
C LEU A 124 4.76 -10.62 -5.26
N MET A 125 4.27 -11.82 -4.94
CA MET A 125 4.57 -12.52 -3.69
C MET A 125 6.07 -12.79 -3.50
N LYS A 126 6.82 -12.96 -4.60
CA LYS A 126 8.28 -13.11 -4.59
C LYS A 126 9.02 -11.77 -4.45
N ALA A 127 8.40 -10.66 -4.86
CA ALA A 127 9.02 -9.33 -4.84
C ALA A 127 8.88 -8.61 -3.48
N VAL A 128 7.95 -9.05 -2.63
CA VAL A 128 7.61 -8.41 -1.34
C VAL A 128 7.62 -9.39 -0.17
N ASP A 129 7.83 -8.89 1.04
CA ASP A 129 7.84 -9.68 2.27
C ASP A 129 6.42 -10.01 2.80
N PHE A 130 5.41 -9.23 2.42
CA PHE A 130 4.01 -9.42 2.79
C PHE A 130 3.08 -8.62 1.88
N VAL A 131 1.81 -9.00 1.83
CA VAL A 131 0.76 -8.27 1.11
C VAL A 131 -0.40 -7.96 2.05
N SER A 132 -1.02 -6.79 1.88
CA SER A 132 -2.30 -6.49 2.53
C SER A 132 -3.34 -6.11 1.48
N VAL A 133 -4.48 -6.78 1.47
CA VAL A 133 -5.60 -6.41 0.60
C VAL A 133 -6.18 -5.09 1.07
N GLY A 134 -6.20 -4.08 0.20
CA GLY A 134 -6.93 -2.84 0.43
C GLY A 134 -8.36 -3.01 -0.04
N SER A 135 -9.25 -3.53 0.81
CA SER A 135 -10.58 -4.01 0.38
C SER A 135 -11.42 -2.93 -0.29
N ASN A 136 -11.31 -1.68 0.17
CA ASN A 136 -12.12 -0.57 -0.31
C ASN A 136 -11.77 -0.23 -1.77
N ASP A 137 -10.49 0.03 -2.03
CA ASP A 137 -10.03 0.45 -3.36
C ASP A 137 -10.05 -0.75 -4.33
N LEU A 138 -9.70 -1.97 -3.87
CA LEU A 138 -9.81 -3.18 -4.69
C LEU A 138 -11.24 -3.44 -5.13
N PHE A 139 -12.21 -3.34 -4.22
CA PHE A 139 -13.62 -3.54 -4.55
C PHE A 139 -14.11 -2.48 -5.54
N GLN A 140 -13.80 -1.21 -5.29
CA GLN A 140 -14.13 -0.09 -6.16
C GLN A 140 -13.64 -0.31 -7.60
N PHE A 141 -12.39 -0.76 -7.79
CA PHE A 141 -11.86 -0.98 -9.14
C PHE A 141 -12.37 -2.27 -9.80
N ILE A 142 -12.56 -3.35 -9.04
CA ILE A 142 -13.12 -4.61 -9.59
C ILE A 142 -14.58 -4.42 -10.02
N MET A 143 -15.36 -3.67 -9.24
CA MET A 143 -16.79 -3.45 -9.48
C MET A 143 -17.08 -2.19 -10.30
N ALA A 144 -16.06 -1.42 -10.67
CA ALA A 144 -16.17 -0.13 -11.36
C ALA A 144 -17.16 0.83 -10.66
N VAL A 145 -17.05 0.94 -9.33
CA VAL A 145 -17.96 1.72 -8.48
C VAL A 145 -17.18 2.66 -7.60
N ASP A 146 -17.52 3.95 -7.68
CA ASP A 146 -17.03 4.94 -6.72
C ASP A 146 -17.83 4.84 -5.41
N ARG A 147 -17.14 4.54 -4.32
CA ARG A 147 -17.72 4.48 -2.97
C ARG A 147 -18.32 5.80 -2.50
N GLY A 148 -17.83 6.93 -3.02
CA GLY A 148 -18.35 8.26 -2.71
C GLY A 148 -19.69 8.54 -3.39
N ASN A 149 -20.08 7.73 -4.35
CA ASN A 149 -21.33 7.89 -5.08
C ASN A 149 -22.49 7.20 -4.34
N THR A 150 -23.28 8.00 -3.63
CA THR A 150 -24.44 7.54 -2.85
C THR A 150 -25.50 6.83 -3.69
N GLN A 151 -25.56 7.08 -5.01
CA GLN A 151 -26.49 6.38 -5.92
C GLN A 151 -26.10 4.91 -6.15
N LEU A 152 -24.87 4.52 -5.81
CA LEU A 152 -24.32 3.18 -6.01
C LEU A 152 -24.02 2.43 -4.71
N ALA A 153 -24.16 3.07 -3.55
CA ALA A 153 -23.73 2.55 -2.26
C ALA A 153 -24.32 1.17 -1.91
N ASP A 154 -25.59 0.92 -2.27
CA ASP A 154 -26.30 -0.33 -1.97
C ASP A 154 -26.36 -1.30 -3.16
N ARG A 155 -25.70 -0.98 -4.28
CA ARG A 155 -25.86 -1.73 -5.52
C ARG A 155 -25.03 -3.01 -5.57
N PHE A 156 -23.94 -3.07 -4.81
CA PHE A 156 -22.98 -4.17 -4.89
C PHE A 156 -22.58 -4.69 -3.51
N ASP A 157 -22.76 -6.00 -3.33
CA ASP A 157 -22.38 -6.70 -2.11
C ASP A 157 -20.89 -7.06 -2.13
N THR A 158 -20.18 -6.68 -1.05
CA THR A 158 -18.79 -7.08 -0.79
C THR A 158 -18.62 -8.59 -0.62
N LEU A 159 -19.70 -9.34 -0.35
CA LEU A 159 -19.72 -10.80 -0.31
C LEU A 159 -20.18 -11.44 -1.63
N SER A 160 -20.27 -10.66 -2.70
CA SER A 160 -20.58 -11.19 -4.03
C SER A 160 -19.51 -12.19 -4.51
N ALA A 161 -19.97 -13.20 -5.25
CA ALA A 161 -19.12 -14.24 -5.83
C ALA A 161 -17.86 -13.73 -6.56
N PRO A 162 -17.90 -12.69 -7.43
CA PRO A 162 -16.69 -12.22 -8.11
C PRO A 162 -15.64 -11.69 -7.13
N PHE A 163 -16.03 -10.91 -6.12
CA PHE A 163 -15.09 -10.35 -5.17
C PHE A 163 -14.52 -11.42 -4.22
N LEU A 164 -15.36 -12.35 -3.76
CA LEU A 164 -14.90 -13.50 -2.96
C LEU A 164 -13.92 -14.39 -3.74
N ARG A 165 -14.13 -14.58 -5.05
CA ARG A 165 -13.19 -15.32 -5.92
C ARG A 165 -11.85 -14.59 -6.04
N VAL A 166 -11.87 -13.27 -6.14
CA VAL A 166 -10.63 -12.45 -6.12
C VAL A 166 -9.90 -12.64 -4.79
N LEU A 167 -10.58 -12.50 -3.65
CA LEU A 167 -9.97 -12.71 -2.33
C LEU A 167 -9.40 -14.12 -2.18
N LYS A 168 -10.12 -15.14 -2.65
CA LYS A 168 -9.64 -16.52 -2.67
C LYS A 168 -8.36 -16.66 -3.51
N GLN A 169 -8.32 -16.11 -4.71
CA GLN A 169 -7.14 -16.16 -5.57
C GLN A 169 -5.91 -15.53 -4.88
N ILE A 170 -6.11 -14.42 -4.18
CA ILE A 170 -5.05 -13.74 -3.42
C ILE A 170 -4.56 -14.62 -2.25
N ALA A 171 -5.50 -15.19 -1.49
CA ALA A 171 -5.17 -16.06 -0.36
C ALA A 171 -4.42 -17.33 -0.82
N ASP A 172 -4.88 -17.97 -1.89
CA ASP A 172 -4.25 -19.14 -2.49
C ASP A 172 -2.82 -18.79 -3.00
N ALA A 173 -2.64 -17.62 -3.61
CA ALA A 173 -1.33 -17.13 -4.05
C ALA A 173 -0.38 -16.84 -2.88
N GLY A 174 -0.88 -16.27 -1.78
CA GLY A 174 -0.11 -16.09 -0.56
C GLY A 174 0.35 -17.42 0.04
N ALA A 175 -0.58 -18.38 0.17
CA ALA A 175 -0.29 -19.71 0.71
C ALA A 175 0.77 -20.45 -0.12
N ARG A 176 0.63 -20.48 -1.45
CA ARG A 176 1.56 -21.21 -2.34
C ARG A 176 2.96 -20.59 -2.45
N ASN A 177 3.10 -19.28 -2.20
CA ASN A 177 4.40 -18.60 -2.20
C ASN A 177 4.96 -18.37 -0.79
N HIS A 178 4.26 -18.82 0.26
CA HIS A 178 4.60 -18.58 1.66
C HIS A 178 4.69 -17.09 2.04
N THR A 179 3.91 -16.24 1.38
CA THR A 179 3.88 -14.80 1.64
C THR A 179 2.67 -14.46 2.52
N PRO A 180 2.88 -13.83 3.70
CA PRO A 180 1.78 -13.41 4.56
C PRO A 180 0.82 -12.47 3.84
N VAL A 181 -0.47 -12.81 3.87
CA VAL A 181 -1.56 -12.00 3.35
C VAL A 181 -2.43 -11.53 4.51
N THR A 182 -2.61 -10.22 4.62
CA THR A 182 -3.57 -9.60 5.53
C THR A 182 -4.68 -8.90 4.74
N LEU A 183 -5.74 -8.51 5.43
CA LEU A 183 -6.80 -7.69 4.85
C LEU A 183 -6.98 -6.44 5.70
N CYS A 184 -7.06 -5.29 5.05
CA CYS A 184 -7.29 -3.99 5.65
C CYS A 184 -8.39 -3.25 4.89
N GLY A 185 -9.03 -2.29 5.56
CA GLY A 185 -10.25 -1.64 5.06
C GLY A 185 -11.47 -2.12 5.82
N GLU A 186 -12.64 -1.64 5.41
CA GLU A 186 -13.87 -1.82 6.19
C GLU A 186 -14.32 -3.28 6.26
N LEU A 187 -14.03 -4.06 5.21
CA LEU A 187 -14.41 -5.47 5.16
C LEU A 187 -13.74 -6.28 6.28
N ALA A 188 -12.57 -5.85 6.76
CA ALA A 188 -11.84 -6.53 7.84
C ALA A 188 -12.61 -6.56 9.16
N GLY A 189 -13.45 -5.55 9.39
CA GLY A 189 -14.12 -5.31 10.67
C GLY A 189 -15.62 -5.54 10.64
N LYS A 190 -16.19 -5.98 9.51
CA LYS A 190 -17.63 -6.21 9.34
C LYS A 190 -17.95 -7.69 9.60
N PRO A 191 -18.67 -8.04 10.69
CA PRO A 191 -19.13 -9.40 10.91
C PRO A 191 -20.14 -9.81 9.83
N ILE A 192 -20.20 -11.11 9.53
CA ILE A 192 -21.28 -11.69 8.73
C ILE A 192 -22.44 -11.90 9.71
N SER A 193 -23.36 -10.93 9.78
CA SER A 193 -24.59 -11.01 10.60
C SER A 193 -25.79 -11.36 9.75
#